data_AF-A0A956D5M2-F1
#
_entry.id   AF-A0A956D5M2-F1
#
_cell.length_a   1.000
_cell.length_b   1.000
_cell.length_c   1.000
_cell.angle_alpha   90.00
_cell.angle_beta   90.00
_cell.angle_gamma   90.00
#
_symmetry.space_group_name_H-M   'P 1'
#
loop_
_entity.id
_entity.type
_entity.pdbx_description
1 polymer ?
#
loop_
_entity_poly.entity_id
_entity_poly.type
_entity_poly.pdbx_seq_one_letter_code
_entity_poly.pdbx_strand_id
1 'polypeptide(L)'
;MDSFVRLDGQTHAAIDVKLRFDGSDWFLTFGAPGGEVLELCGETDGDRLRLDLRALDEVLSALRGAAITTYPGGQSVCAAHFDVGGVEGGGMRLRLETELDWDRALDPPDAPIEEPRVLTMVFVAR
;
A
#
# COMPACT_ATOMS: atom_id res chain seq x y z
N MET A 1 -7.55 -13.71 9.37
CA MET A 1 -7.53 -12.95 8.10
C MET A 1 -6.15 -12.36 8.03
N ASP A 2 -5.43 -12.69 6.98
CA ASP A 2 -3.98 -12.46 6.96
C ASP A 2 -3.70 -11.12 6.27
N SER A 3 -2.60 -10.49 6.66
CA SER A 3 -2.15 -9.24 6.04
C SER A 3 -1.53 -9.51 4.68
N PHE A 4 -1.84 -8.69 3.67
CA PHE A 4 -1.32 -8.83 2.32
C PHE A 4 -1.35 -7.52 1.52
N VAL A 5 -0.51 -7.49 0.49
CA VAL A 5 -0.59 -6.55 -0.62
C VAL A 5 -0.86 -7.36 -1.89
N ARG A 6 -1.90 -7.01 -2.63
CA ARG A 6 -2.23 -7.62 -3.92
C ARG A 6 -2.17 -6.56 -5.01
N LEU A 7 -1.37 -6.84 -6.02
CA LEU A 7 -1.15 -5.99 -7.19
C LEU A 7 -1.17 -6.90 -8.43
N ASP A 8 -2.00 -6.56 -9.42
CA ASP A 8 -2.13 -7.32 -10.68
C ASP A 8 -2.42 -8.81 -10.49
N GLY A 9 -3.28 -9.12 -9.52
CA GLY A 9 -3.59 -10.50 -9.14
C GLY A 9 -2.48 -11.24 -8.40
N GLN A 10 -1.25 -10.72 -8.39
CA GLN A 10 -0.17 -11.25 -7.57
C GLN A 10 -0.35 -10.82 -6.11
N THR A 11 -0.34 -11.80 -5.19
CA THR A 11 -0.52 -11.56 -3.76
C THR A 11 0.80 -11.73 -3.04
N HIS A 12 1.21 -10.70 -2.30
CA HIS A 12 2.37 -10.67 -1.44
C HIS A 12 1.89 -10.72 0.01
N ALA A 13 2.19 -11.80 0.72
CA ALA A 13 1.88 -11.91 2.14
C ALA A 13 2.69 -10.89 2.95
N ALA A 14 2.04 -10.18 3.87
CA ALA A 14 2.70 -9.29 4.80
C ALA A 14 2.80 -9.97 6.18
N ILE A 15 4.01 -10.09 6.70
CA ILE A 15 4.30 -10.70 8.00
C ILE A 15 4.78 -9.65 8.99
N ASP A 16 4.74 -9.97 10.28
CA ASP A 16 5.25 -9.10 11.36
C ASP A 16 4.73 -7.65 11.31
N VAL A 17 3.46 -7.49 10.96
CA VAL A 17 2.83 -6.19 10.74
C VAL A 17 2.72 -5.42 12.06
N LYS A 18 3.31 -4.22 12.10
CA LYS A 18 3.29 -3.33 13.26
C LYS A 18 2.86 -1.94 12.85
N LEU A 19 1.89 -1.39 13.58
CA LEU A 19 1.40 -0.04 13.41
C LEU A 19 1.81 0.80 14.62
N ARG A 20 2.41 1.96 14.39
CA ARG A 20 2.70 2.96 15.42
C ARG A 20 2.13 4.31 15.02
N PHE A 21 1.79 5.11 16.02
CA PHE A 21 1.34 6.49 15.87
C PHE A 21 2.33 7.43 16.56
N ASP A 22 2.58 8.59 15.95
CA ASP A 22 3.37 9.68 16.50
C ASP A 22 2.64 11.00 16.24
N GLY A 23 1.83 11.44 17.22
CA GLY A 23 0.91 12.56 17.02
C GLY A 23 -0.16 12.22 15.96
N SER A 24 -0.22 13.03 14.90
CA SER A 24 -1.08 12.79 13.73
C SER A 24 -0.48 11.80 12.74
N ASP A 25 0.81 11.48 12.87
CA ASP A 25 1.50 10.67 11.89
C ASP A 25 1.35 9.20 12.26
N TRP A 26 1.30 8.34 11.25
CA TRP A 26 1.26 6.90 11.43
C TRP A 26 2.33 6.22 10.58
N PHE A 27 2.82 5.09 11.09
CA PHE A 27 3.83 4.29 10.41
C PHE A 27 3.45 2.83 10.54
N LEU A 28 3.38 2.14 9.41
CA LEU A 28 3.08 0.72 9.31
C LEU A 28 4.30 0.01 8.74
N THR A 29 4.91 -0.86 9.53
CA THR A 29 6.02 -1.71 9.09
C THR A 29 5.54 -3.14 8.90
N PHE A 30 6.05 -3.82 7.88
CA PHE A 30 5.76 -5.24 7.65
C PHE A 30 6.91 -5.91 6.90
N GLY A 31 7.10 -7.20 7.13
CA GLY A 31 8.02 -8.03 6.36
C GLY A 31 7.36 -8.54 5.08
N ALA A 32 8.15 -8.58 4.00
CA ALA A 32 7.83 -9.31 2.78
C ALA A 32 8.44 -10.74 2.85
N PRO A 33 7.91 -11.72 2.09
CA PRO A 33 8.43 -13.10 2.12
C PRO A 33 9.90 -13.23 1.68
N GLY A 34 10.44 -12.23 0.96
CA GLY A 34 11.85 -12.13 0.60
C GLY A 34 12.79 -11.71 1.75
N GLY A 35 12.23 -11.38 2.92
CA GLY A 35 12.99 -10.91 4.08
C GLY A 35 13.18 -9.40 4.14
N GLU A 36 12.71 -8.65 3.15
CA GLU A 36 12.69 -7.18 3.19
C GLU A 36 11.70 -6.69 4.24
N VAL A 37 12.09 -5.63 4.95
CA VAL A 37 11.17 -4.88 5.82
C VAL A 37 10.76 -3.63 5.08
N LEU A 38 9.46 -3.46 4.92
CA LEU A 38 8.83 -2.37 4.18
C LEU A 38 8.06 -1.47 5.15
N GLU A 39 7.97 -0.19 4.84
CA GLU A 39 7.28 0.81 5.65
C GLU A 39 6.31 1.62 4.78
N LEU A 40 5.10 1.82 5.27
CA LEU A 40 4.17 2.85 4.79
C LEU A 40 4.02 3.90 5.89
N CYS A 41 3.81 5.14 5.48
CA CYS A 41 3.54 6.22 6.41
C CYS A 41 2.52 7.22 5.84
N GLY A 42 2.02 8.08 6.72
CA GLY A 42 1.16 9.18 6.35
C GLY A 42 0.55 9.82 7.59
N GLU A 43 -0.61 10.44 7.40
CA GLU A 43 -1.27 11.26 8.41
C GLU A 43 -2.68 10.73 8.71
N THR A 44 -3.15 10.91 9.94
CA THR A 44 -4.56 10.68 10.30
C THR A 44 -5.43 11.75 9.65
N ASP A 45 -6.52 11.34 9.00
CA ASP A 45 -7.52 12.23 8.40
C ASP A 45 -8.92 11.79 8.87
N GLY A 46 -9.37 12.36 9.98
CA GLY A 46 -10.64 12.00 10.61
C GLY A 46 -10.66 10.54 11.07
N ASP A 47 -11.54 9.73 10.47
CA ASP A 47 -11.69 8.30 10.71
C ASP A 47 -10.87 7.42 9.76
N ARG A 48 -10.04 8.05 8.92
CA ARG A 48 -9.19 7.40 7.92
C ARG A 48 -7.72 7.69 8.16
N LEU A 49 -6.87 6.90 7.51
CA LEU A 49 -5.44 7.17 7.43
C LEU A 49 -5.09 7.55 6.00
N ARG A 50 -4.69 8.81 5.80
CA ARG A 50 -4.12 9.29 4.54
C ARG A 50 -2.75 8.66 4.35
N LEU A 51 -2.50 8.09 3.18
CA LEU A 51 -1.24 7.47 2.80
C LEU A 51 -0.36 8.43 2.02
N ASP A 52 0.91 8.54 2.40
CA ASP A 52 1.94 9.17 1.58
C ASP A 52 2.18 8.31 0.33
N LEU A 53 1.91 8.88 -0.84
CA LEU A 53 2.06 8.19 -2.12
C LEU A 53 3.52 7.84 -2.43
N ARG A 54 4.49 8.59 -1.91
CA ARG A 54 5.89 8.24 -2.06
C ARG A 54 6.23 6.97 -1.27
N ALA A 55 5.69 6.82 -0.06
CA ALA A 55 5.87 5.59 0.70
C ALA A 55 5.22 4.40 -0.01
N LEU A 56 4.06 4.62 -0.65
CA LEU A 56 3.43 3.61 -1.51
C LEU A 56 4.33 3.22 -2.68
N ASP A 57 4.90 4.19 -3.39
CA ASP A 57 5.80 3.98 -4.53
C ASP A 57 7.02 3.15 -4.15
N GLU A 58 7.66 3.46 -3.01
CA GLU A 58 8.81 2.71 -2.50
C GLU A 58 8.44 1.25 -2.18
N VAL A 59 7.29 1.01 -1.56
CA VAL A 59 6.78 -0.33 -1.26
C VAL A 59 6.48 -1.11 -2.54
N LEU A 60 5.73 -0.54 -3.48
CA LEU A 60 5.39 -1.25 -4.72
C LEU A 60 6.64 -1.48 -5.57
N SER A 61 7.58 -0.54 -5.57
CA SER A 61 8.84 -0.69 -6.29
C SER A 61 9.66 -1.86 -5.76
N ALA A 62 9.74 -2.01 -4.44
CA ALA A 62 10.39 -3.15 -3.81
C ALA A 62 9.70 -4.48 -4.16
N LEU A 63 8.36 -4.53 -4.05
CA LEU A 63 7.59 -5.75 -4.35
C LEU A 63 7.66 -6.17 -5.82
N ARG A 64 7.81 -5.21 -6.74
CA ARG A 64 7.91 -5.46 -8.19
C ARG A 64 9.34 -5.58 -8.71
N GLY A 65 10.33 -5.14 -7.94
CA GLY A 65 11.74 -5.10 -8.35
C GLY A 65 12.02 -4.06 -9.45
N ALA A 66 11.17 -3.02 -9.57
CA ALA A 66 11.29 -1.96 -10.57
C ALA A 66 10.76 -0.65 -10.00
N ALA A 67 11.31 0.50 -10.42
CA ALA A 67 10.82 1.79 -9.97
C ALA A 67 9.40 2.04 -10.50
N ILE A 68 8.51 2.49 -9.62
CA ILE A 68 7.09 2.76 -9.89
C ILE A 68 6.72 4.11 -9.31
N THR A 69 5.96 4.91 -10.06
CA THR A 69 5.31 6.14 -9.59
C THR A 69 3.81 5.97 -9.70
N THR A 70 3.09 5.95 -8.59
CA THR A 70 1.66 5.65 -8.55
C THR A 70 0.76 6.88 -8.51
N TYR A 71 -0.41 6.74 -9.12
CA TYR A 71 -1.51 7.69 -9.10
C TYR A 71 -2.84 6.97 -8.77
N PRO A 72 -3.16 6.78 -7.48
CA PRO A 72 -4.38 6.09 -7.06
C PRO A 72 -5.64 6.82 -7.52
N GLY A 73 -6.48 6.21 -8.35
CA GLY A 73 -7.66 6.86 -8.94
C GLY A 73 -7.33 7.84 -10.07
N GLY A 74 -6.10 7.79 -10.60
CA GLY A 74 -5.62 8.61 -11.71
C GLY A 74 -4.79 9.82 -11.28
N GLN A 75 -4.17 10.49 -12.25
CA GLN A 75 -3.17 11.56 -12.03
C GLN A 75 -3.68 12.81 -11.30
N SER A 76 -4.99 13.00 -11.20
CA SER A 76 -5.60 14.13 -10.49
C SER A 76 -5.75 13.89 -8.99
N VAL A 77 -5.50 12.67 -8.51
CA VAL A 77 -5.65 12.29 -7.11
C VAL A 77 -4.30 12.37 -6.41
N CYS A 78 -4.24 13.15 -5.32
CA CYS A 78 -3.00 13.42 -4.59
C CYS A 78 -2.83 12.57 -3.32
N ALA A 79 -3.73 11.61 -3.06
CA ALA A 79 -3.67 10.75 -1.88
C ALA A 79 -4.54 9.49 -2.02
N ALA A 80 -4.09 8.42 -1.37
CA ALA A 80 -4.92 7.27 -1.05
C ALA A 80 -5.24 7.25 0.44
N HIS A 81 -6.28 6.50 0.82
CA HIS A 81 -6.71 6.38 2.20
C HIS A 81 -6.91 4.93 2.57
N PHE A 82 -6.51 4.57 3.79
CA PHE A 82 -6.97 3.34 4.43
C PHE A 82 -8.26 3.62 5.18
N ASP A 83 -9.27 2.79 4.93
CA ASP A 83 -10.37 2.62 5.86
C ASP A 83 -9.88 1.81 7.07
N VAL A 84 -10.25 2.27 8.27
CA VAL A 84 -9.81 1.71 9.55
C VAL A 84 -10.94 0.95 10.21
N GLY A 85 -10.66 -0.25 10.71
CA GLY A 85 -11.62 -1.07 11.45
C GLY A 85 -10.98 -1.80 12.63
N GLY A 86 -11.78 -2.16 13.64
CA GLY A 86 -11.32 -3.02 14.73
C GLY A 86 -11.26 -4.50 14.33
N VAL A 87 -10.39 -5.27 14.98
CA VAL A 87 -10.33 -6.73 14.85
C VAL A 87 -10.79 -7.39 16.15
N GLU A 88 -11.60 -8.45 16.03
CA GLU A 88 -12.03 -9.25 17.18
C GLU A 88 -10.82 -9.82 17.92
N GLY A 89 -10.77 -9.63 19.24
CA GLY A 89 -9.64 -10.04 20.08
C GLY A 89 -8.53 -8.98 20.21
N GLY A 90 -8.74 -7.76 19.69
CA GLY A 90 -7.79 -6.65 19.78
C GLY A 90 -6.93 -6.50 18.53
N GLY A 91 -6.62 -5.24 18.19
CA GLY A 91 -5.87 -4.87 17.00
C GLY A 91 -6.68 -4.02 16.01
N MET A 92 -5.99 -3.55 14.98
CA MET A 92 -6.50 -2.64 13.97
C MET A 92 -6.34 -3.25 12.58
N ARG A 93 -7.40 -3.15 11.79
CA ARG A 93 -7.43 -3.49 10.38
C ARG A 93 -7.38 -2.23 9.55
N LEU A 94 -6.44 -2.19 8.62
CA LEU A 94 -6.34 -1.17 7.57
C LEU A 94 -6.70 -1.82 6.24
N ARG A 95 -7.59 -1.18 5.47
CA ARG A 95 -7.93 -1.63 4.11
C ARG A 95 -7.87 -0.47 3.12
N LEU A 96 -7.17 -0.69 2.02
CA LEU A 96 -7.15 0.19 0.86
C LEU A 96 -7.45 -0.65 -0.37
N GLU A 97 -8.35 -0.17 -1.21
CA GLU A 97 -8.66 -0.76 -2.50
C GLU A 97 -8.82 0.38 -3.50
N THR A 98 -7.99 0.37 -4.54
CA THR A 98 -7.94 1.47 -5.51
C THR A 98 -7.44 0.98 -6.86
N GLU A 99 -7.90 1.63 -7.92
CA GLU A 99 -7.30 1.48 -9.24
C GLU A 99 -6.05 2.37 -9.30
N LEU A 100 -4.94 1.83 -9.80
CA LEU A 100 -3.73 2.59 -10.02
C LEU A 100 -3.62 2.96 -11.49
N ASP A 101 -3.35 4.24 -11.74
CA ASP A 101 -2.54 4.63 -12.88
C ASP A 101 -1.07 4.77 -12.40
N TRP A 102 -0.10 4.64 -13.28
CA TRP A 102 1.30 4.87 -12.94
C TRP A 102 2.06 5.49 -14.11
N ASP A 103 3.14 6.22 -13.83
CA ASP A 103 3.81 6.96 -14.91
C ASP A 103 4.50 6.02 -15.90
N ARG A 104 4.04 6.11 -17.15
CA ARG A 104 4.42 5.33 -18.34
C ARG A 104 5.88 5.54 -18.76
N ALA A 105 6.59 6.51 -18.18
CA ALA A 105 7.95 6.85 -18.56
C ALA A 105 9.00 5.76 -18.24
N LEU A 106 8.64 4.76 -17.42
CA LEU A 106 9.53 3.66 -17.02
C LEU A 106 9.21 2.32 -17.69
N ASP A 107 8.11 2.22 -18.46
CA ASP A 107 7.80 1.02 -19.22
C ASP A 107 8.66 0.97 -20.50
N PRO A 108 9.40 -0.12 -20.77
CA PRO A 108 10.03 -0.31 -22.07
C PRO A 108 8.95 -0.32 -23.18
N PRO A 109 9.28 0.09 -24.42
CA PRO A 109 8.31 0.26 -25.52
C PRO A 109 7.41 -0.96 -25.81
N ASP A 110 7.83 -2.15 -25.37
CA ASP A 110 7.15 -3.43 -25.60
C ASP A 110 6.52 -4.03 -24.33
N ALA A 111 6.42 -3.26 -23.23
CA ALA A 111 5.76 -3.73 -22.02
C ALA A 111 4.28 -4.03 -22.32
N PRO A 112 3.78 -5.25 -22.04
CA PRO A 112 2.38 -5.57 -22.22
C PRO A 112 1.54 -4.68 -21.29
N ILE A 113 0.75 -3.80 -21.90
CA ILE A 113 -0.09 -2.82 -21.20
C ILE A 113 -1.33 -3.56 -20.69
N GLU A 114 -1.32 -3.96 -19.42
CA GLU A 114 -2.53 -4.38 -18.72
C GLU A 114 -3.05 -3.19 -17.90
N GLU A 115 -4.08 -2.52 -18.42
CA GLU A 115 -4.86 -1.45 -17.76
C GLU A 115 -6.21 -2.02 -17.26
N PRO A 116 -6.78 -1.57 -16.12
CA PRO A 116 -6.16 -0.93 -14.96
C PRO A 116 -5.70 -1.95 -13.90
N ARG A 117 -4.68 -1.55 -13.14
CA ARG A 117 -4.04 -2.36 -12.11
C ARG A 117 -4.73 -2.12 -10.77
N VAL A 118 -5.49 -3.12 -10.30
CA VAL A 118 -6.19 -3.03 -9.02
C VAL A 118 -5.19 -3.32 -7.89
N LEU A 119 -4.98 -2.32 -7.03
CA LEU A 119 -4.25 -2.47 -5.79
C LEU A 119 -5.24 -2.78 -4.66
N THR A 120 -5.00 -3.88 -3.94
CA THR A 120 -5.67 -4.17 -2.67
C THR A 120 -4.63 -4.34 -1.58
N MET A 121 -4.72 -3.56 -0.51
CA MET A 121 -3.88 -3.70 0.67
C MET A 121 -4.76 -3.98 1.87
N VAL A 122 -4.45 -5.04 2.61
CA VAL A 122 -5.11 -5.37 3.86
C VAL A 122 -4.04 -5.64 4.90
N PHE A 123 -4.06 -4.88 5.99
CA PHE A 123 -3.14 -5.08 7.10
C PHE A 123 -3.91 -5.28 8.38
N VAL A 124 -3.48 -6.25 9.17
CA VAL A 124 -3.96 -6.49 10.54
C VAL A 124 -2.77 -6.32 11.46
N ALA A 125 -2.74 -5.19 12.16
CA ALA A 125 -1.75 -4.88 13.18
C ALA A 125 -2.33 -5.21 14.57
N ARG A 126 -1.52 -5.82 15.44
CA ARG A 126 -1.90 -6.18 16.81
C ARG A 126 -0.92 -5.60 17.81
#